data_AF-A0A976L318-F1
#
_entry.id   AF-A0A976L318-F1
#
_cell.length_a   1.000
_cell.length_b   1.000
_cell.length_c   1.000
_cell.angle_alpha   90.00
_cell.angle_beta   90.00
_cell.angle_gamma   90.00
#
_symmetry.space_group_name_H-M   'P 1'
#
loop_
_entity.id
_entity.type
_entity.pdbx_description
1 polymer ?
#
loop_
_entity_poly.entity_id
_entity_poly.type
_entity_poly.pdbx_seq_one_letter_code
_entity_poly.pdbx_strand_id
1 'polypeptide(L)'
;MKKGFHRYRSSERGAIDIALIMSIVAFLLSLGAAYFYFSFEKNYDAIDTVPYDESQTLPEKTIVPVEPVLEKEVSATSTTLMKESSVTVYIGSYGDIKKEYMDGIQSAVEKATGAQVTVLESAAALTKKTPLYDAKRQQFDADILLKGVETASLEYGAKSRFIYVFDVDMYSSSNPNLKSVWYAGTKGKNVSIVSLYGLQKKSDTDTTQAPSSLIASRLEKNALHMIGTNIGVPFSSDAKCIMFSPKTLADLDKQGTEYCSAEQATINTAFVNK
;
A
#
# COMPACT_ATOMS: atom_id res chain seq x y z
N MET A 1 17.39 14.52 48.85
CA MET A 1 17.72 14.28 47.43
C MET A 1 18.07 12.81 47.23
N LYS A 2 17.17 12.03 46.63
CA LYS A 2 17.44 10.75 45.94
C LYS A 2 16.14 10.42 45.17
N LYS A 3 16.17 10.61 43.85
CA LYS A 3 15.02 10.35 42.95
C LYS A 3 14.89 8.85 42.75
N GLY A 4 13.72 8.29 43.05
CA GLY A 4 13.34 6.94 42.69
C GLY A 4 12.96 6.87 41.21
N PHE A 5 13.67 6.05 40.45
CA PHE A 5 13.31 5.64 39.10
C PHE A 5 12.26 4.52 39.20
N HIS A 6 11.00 4.82 38.92
CA HIS A 6 10.03 3.77 38.61
C HIS A 6 10.09 3.48 37.11
N ARG A 7 10.52 2.25 36.80
CA ARG A 7 10.54 1.65 35.47
C ARG A 7 9.15 1.69 34.84
N TYR A 8 9.03 2.36 33.70
CA TYR A 8 7.92 2.16 32.78
C TYR A 8 8.20 0.88 31.99
N ARG A 9 7.33 -0.12 32.13
CA ARG A 9 7.40 -1.41 31.44
C ARG A 9 6.84 -1.19 30.04
N SER A 10 7.71 -0.97 29.04
CA SER A 10 7.30 -0.90 27.64
C SER A 10 6.81 -2.28 27.19
N SER A 11 5.56 -2.36 26.74
CA SER A 11 4.99 -3.58 26.18
C SER A 11 5.68 -3.97 24.88
N GLU A 12 6.09 -5.22 24.78
CA GLU A 12 6.61 -5.91 23.60
C GLU A 12 5.56 -6.03 22.48
N ARG A 13 5.16 -4.93 21.86
CA ARG A 13 4.32 -4.95 20.66
C ARG A 13 4.90 -3.97 19.66
N GLY A 14 5.50 -4.47 18.59
CA GLY A 14 6.02 -3.61 17.53
C GLY A 14 6.91 -4.26 16.48
N ALA A 15 7.38 -5.49 16.68
CA ALA A 15 8.16 -6.19 15.65
C ALA A 15 7.31 -7.28 15.00
N ILE A 16 6.97 -7.10 13.72
CA ILE A 16 6.55 -8.22 12.87
C ILE A 16 7.81 -9.07 12.67
N ASP A 17 7.88 -10.19 13.38
CA ASP A 17 9.03 -11.08 13.35
C ASP A 17 9.17 -11.72 11.96
N ILE A 18 10.35 -11.63 11.36
CA ILE A 18 10.68 -12.34 10.12
C ILE A 18 10.44 -13.84 10.29
N ALA A 19 10.63 -14.39 11.49
CA ALA A 19 10.29 -15.77 11.79
C ALA A 19 8.80 -16.06 11.59
N LEU A 20 7.90 -15.10 11.86
CA LEU A 20 6.47 -15.25 11.64
C LEU A 20 6.14 -15.24 10.14
N ILE A 21 6.70 -14.30 9.36
CA ILE A 21 6.50 -14.28 7.90
C ILE A 21 7.14 -15.51 7.26
N MET A 22 8.33 -15.92 7.68
CA MET A 22 9.00 -17.13 7.19
C MET A 22 8.23 -18.39 7.57
N SER A 23 7.61 -18.44 8.75
CA SER A 23 6.76 -19.56 9.17
C SER A 23 5.44 -19.58 8.40
N ILE A 24 4.84 -18.42 8.14
CA ILE A 24 3.63 -18.28 7.32
C ILE A 24 3.92 -18.62 5.86
N VAL A 25 5.03 -18.15 5.30
CA VAL A 25 5.48 -18.47 3.93
C VAL A 25 5.83 -19.96 3.83
N ALA A 26 6.53 -20.53 4.80
CA ALA A 26 6.80 -21.97 4.84
C ALA A 26 5.50 -22.79 4.96
N PHE A 27 4.54 -22.32 5.77
CA PHE A 27 3.22 -22.93 5.89
C PHE A 27 2.41 -22.82 4.58
N LEU A 28 2.41 -21.65 3.94
CA LEU A 28 1.74 -21.42 2.65
C LEU A 28 2.41 -22.17 1.49
N LEU A 29 3.73 -22.36 1.50
CA LEU A 29 4.43 -23.23 0.54
C LEU A 29 4.13 -24.71 0.81
N SER A 30 3.98 -25.11 2.08
CA SER A 30 3.60 -26.48 2.45
C SER A 30 2.15 -26.83 2.11
N LEU A 31 1.23 -25.86 2.23
CA LEU A 31 -0.15 -25.98 1.76
C LEU A 31 -0.26 -25.79 0.24
N GLY A 32 0.62 -24.96 -0.33
CA GLY A 32 0.71 -24.68 -1.76
C GLY A 32 1.05 -25.93 -2.56
N ALA A 33 1.87 -26.84 -2.04
CA ALA A 33 2.14 -28.13 -2.69
C ALA A 33 0.89 -29.03 -2.82
N ALA A 34 -0.10 -28.89 -1.92
CA ALA A 34 -1.37 -29.62 -2.00
C ALA A 34 -2.45 -28.86 -2.80
N TYR A 35 -2.43 -27.53 -2.79
CA TYR A 35 -3.42 -26.70 -3.50
C TYR A 35 -3.08 -26.47 -4.98
N PHE A 36 -1.79 -26.47 -5.35
CA PHE A 36 -1.34 -26.32 -6.75
C PHE A 36 -1.83 -27.45 -7.66
N TYR A 37 -2.07 -28.64 -7.10
CA TYR A 37 -2.58 -29.78 -7.87
C TYR A 37 -4.10 -29.77 -8.06
N PHE A 38 -4.85 -28.99 -7.27
CA PHE A 38 -6.31 -29.03 -7.26
C PHE A 38 -6.99 -27.78 -7.84
N SER A 39 -6.31 -26.62 -7.87
CA SER A 39 -6.91 -25.36 -8.36
C SER A 39 -6.62 -25.03 -9.83
N PHE A 40 -5.81 -25.82 -10.54
CA PHE A 40 -5.44 -25.53 -11.94
C PHE A 40 -6.58 -25.71 -12.96
N GLU A 41 -7.76 -26.20 -12.55
CA GLU A 41 -8.89 -26.45 -13.46
C GLU A 41 -10.10 -25.52 -13.30
N LYS A 42 -10.17 -24.60 -12.31
CA LYS A 42 -11.48 -24.00 -11.94
C LYS A 42 -11.60 -22.50 -11.65
N ASN A 43 -10.64 -21.63 -11.95
CA ASN A 43 -10.92 -20.19 -11.92
C ASN A 43 -9.97 -19.39 -12.81
N TYR A 44 -10.21 -19.48 -14.12
CA TYR A 44 -9.83 -18.44 -15.07
C TYR A 44 -11.11 -17.70 -15.45
N ASP A 45 -11.44 -16.66 -14.69
CA ASP A 45 -12.24 -15.52 -15.13
C ASP A 45 -12.10 -14.40 -14.08
N ALA A 46 -11.95 -13.15 -14.56
CA ALA A 46 -11.69 -11.91 -13.82
C ALA A 46 -10.22 -11.57 -13.49
N ILE A 47 -9.39 -11.46 -14.54
CA ILE A 47 -8.44 -10.34 -14.65
C ILE A 47 -8.99 -9.42 -15.73
N ASP A 48 -9.54 -8.27 -15.34
CA ASP A 48 -10.01 -7.26 -16.28
C ASP A 48 -8.83 -6.62 -17.01
N THR A 49 -8.46 -7.20 -18.15
CA THR A 49 -7.90 -6.44 -19.27
C THR A 49 -9.03 -6.18 -20.25
N VAL A 50 -9.76 -5.08 -20.08
CA VAL A 50 -10.76 -4.63 -21.05
C VAL A 50 -10.17 -3.48 -21.88
N PRO A 51 -10.13 -3.57 -23.22
CA PRO A 51 -9.86 -2.41 -24.07
C PRO A 51 -11.04 -1.44 -23.95
N TYR A 52 -10.75 -0.17 -23.64
CA TYR A 52 -11.75 0.89 -23.54
C TYR A 52 -12.41 1.14 -24.92
N ASP A 53 -13.70 0.82 -25.04
CA ASP A 53 -14.60 1.18 -26.15
C ASP A 53 -15.50 2.34 -25.68
N GLU A 54 -15.48 3.43 -26.43
CA GLU A 54 -15.99 4.76 -26.05
C GLU A 54 -17.48 4.95 -26.38
N SER A 55 -18.24 3.86 -26.55
CA SER A 55 -19.57 3.93 -27.17
C SER A 55 -20.70 3.17 -26.48
N GLN A 56 -20.81 3.16 -25.14
CA GLN A 56 -22.03 2.69 -24.48
C GLN A 56 -22.54 3.62 -23.36
N THR A 57 -23.69 4.25 -23.63
CA THR A 57 -24.54 4.95 -22.66
C THR A 57 -25.42 3.94 -21.92
N LEU A 58 -25.41 3.98 -20.59
CA LEU A 58 -26.28 3.14 -19.74
C LEU A 58 -27.57 3.90 -19.34
N PRO A 59 -28.72 3.20 -19.22
CA PRO A 59 -30.04 3.80 -19.16
C PRO A 59 -30.41 4.37 -17.79
N GLU A 60 -31.23 5.42 -17.85
CA GLU A 60 -31.85 6.15 -16.75
C GLU A 60 -32.69 5.22 -15.85
N LYS A 61 -32.37 5.16 -14.55
CA LYS A 61 -33.13 4.39 -13.58
C LYS A 61 -34.04 5.30 -12.76
N THR A 62 -35.33 5.02 -12.87
CA THR A 62 -36.47 5.70 -12.25
C THR A 62 -36.43 5.65 -10.72
N ILE A 63 -36.74 6.79 -10.12
CA ILE A 63 -36.87 7.06 -8.68
C ILE A 63 -38.20 6.51 -8.15
N VAL A 64 -38.20 5.96 -6.93
CA VAL A 64 -39.43 5.77 -6.13
C VAL A 64 -39.26 6.54 -4.81
N PRO A 65 -40.23 7.38 -4.40
CA PRO A 65 -40.14 8.18 -3.17
C PRO A 65 -40.57 7.35 -1.96
N VAL A 66 -39.86 7.51 -0.85
CA VAL A 66 -40.28 7.00 0.47
C VAL A 66 -40.63 8.20 1.34
N GLU A 67 -41.88 8.22 1.82
CA GLU A 67 -42.44 9.25 2.70
C GLU A 67 -41.87 9.17 4.14
N PRO A 68 -41.92 10.28 4.91
CA PRO A 68 -41.24 10.41 6.19
C PRO A 68 -42.08 9.92 7.37
N VAL A 69 -41.44 9.25 8.33
CA VAL A 69 -42.06 8.95 9.64
C VAL A 69 -41.48 9.90 10.68
N LEU A 70 -42.36 10.69 11.31
CA LEU A 70 -42.08 11.63 12.39
C LEU A 70 -41.97 10.95 13.76
N GLU A 71 -41.04 11.53 14.54
CA GLU A 71 -41.01 11.74 15.99
C GLU A 71 -40.83 10.57 16.97
N LYS A 72 -39.74 10.66 17.75
CA LYS A 72 -39.83 11.15 19.14
C LYS A 72 -38.48 11.66 19.67
N GLU A 73 -38.50 12.87 20.22
CA GLU A 73 -37.44 13.46 21.03
C GLU A 73 -37.26 12.68 22.33
N VAL A 74 -36.02 12.32 22.66
CA VAL A 74 -35.61 12.03 24.04
C VAL A 74 -34.26 12.69 24.31
N SER A 75 -34.35 13.81 25.03
CA SER A 75 -33.51 14.29 26.12
C SER A 75 -32.00 13.98 26.08
N ALA A 76 -31.24 15.06 25.90
CA ALA A 76 -29.80 15.13 26.05
C ALA A 76 -29.32 14.67 27.44
N THR A 77 -28.44 13.67 27.46
CA THR A 77 -27.49 13.47 28.55
C THR A 77 -26.11 13.17 27.97
N SER A 78 -25.13 13.88 28.51
CA SER A 78 -23.72 13.96 28.14
C SER A 78 -23.08 12.60 27.85
N THR A 79 -22.83 12.31 26.58
CA THR A 79 -21.85 11.31 26.15
C THR A 79 -20.66 12.03 25.54
N THR A 80 -19.51 11.86 26.19
CA THR A 80 -18.18 12.14 25.64
C THR A 80 -18.13 11.64 24.19
N LEU A 81 -18.00 12.57 23.23
CA LEU A 81 -17.82 12.26 21.82
C LEU A 81 -16.63 11.32 21.70
N MET A 82 -16.88 10.02 21.53
CA MET A 82 -15.86 9.10 21.06
C MET A 82 -15.49 9.59 19.66
N LYS A 83 -14.26 10.11 19.54
CA LYS A 83 -13.66 10.50 18.25
C LYS A 83 -13.83 9.31 17.31
N GLU A 84 -14.78 9.42 16.39
CA GLU A 84 -15.14 8.36 15.47
C GLU A 84 -13.89 8.00 14.68
N SER A 85 -13.49 6.73 14.77
CA SER A 85 -12.12 6.29 14.51
C SER A 85 -11.69 6.65 13.08
N SER A 86 -10.76 7.61 12.95
CA SER A 86 -10.11 7.99 11.70
C SER A 86 -9.31 6.81 11.14
N VAL A 87 -9.20 6.72 9.81
CA VAL A 87 -8.30 5.76 9.17
C VAL A 87 -6.86 6.05 9.62
N THR A 88 -6.14 5.02 10.03
CA THR A 88 -4.72 5.12 10.40
C THR A 88 -3.87 4.52 9.29
N VAL A 89 -2.81 5.22 8.90
CA VAL A 89 -1.84 4.71 7.95
C VAL A 89 -0.60 4.22 8.69
N TYR A 90 -0.08 3.07 8.28
CA TYR A 90 1.17 2.51 8.74
C TYR A 90 2.15 2.43 7.59
N ILE A 91 3.40 2.79 7.85
CA ILE A 91 4.49 2.65 6.90
C ILE A 91 5.51 1.69 7.51
N GLY A 92 5.70 0.54 6.88
CA GLY A 92 6.73 -0.42 7.28
C GLY A 92 7.89 -0.45 6.28
N SER A 93 9.03 -1.00 6.72
CA SER A 93 10.18 -1.20 5.85
C SER A 93 10.84 -2.55 6.07
N TYR A 94 11.45 -3.08 5.01
CA TYR A 94 12.32 -4.25 5.05
C TYR A 94 13.67 -3.86 4.44
N GLY A 95 14.72 -4.01 5.24
CA GLY A 95 16.09 -3.75 4.83
C GLY A 95 16.63 -2.36 5.18
N ASP A 96 17.68 -1.95 4.48
CA ASP A 96 18.43 -0.72 4.76
C ASP A 96 17.84 0.47 3.99
N ILE A 97 16.77 1.01 4.55
CA ILE A 97 16.10 2.19 4.00
C ILE A 97 16.41 3.37 4.89
N LYS A 98 17.00 4.41 4.30
CA LYS A 98 17.36 5.63 5.02
C LYS A 98 16.12 6.23 5.69
N LYS A 99 16.28 6.64 6.95
CA LYS A 99 15.22 7.28 7.73
C LYS A 99 14.61 8.49 7.01
N GLU A 100 15.43 9.28 6.31
CA GLU A 100 14.97 10.45 5.54
C GLU A 100 13.90 10.11 4.49
N TYR A 101 13.97 8.92 3.88
CA TYR A 101 12.96 8.47 2.93
C TYR A 101 11.66 8.07 3.62
N MET A 102 11.75 7.38 4.77
CA MET A 102 10.58 7.01 5.57
C MET A 102 9.85 8.24 6.11
N ASP A 103 10.62 9.22 6.60
CA ASP A 103 10.09 10.51 7.08
C ASP A 103 9.44 11.31 5.95
N GLY A 104 10.02 11.28 4.75
CA GLY A 104 9.47 11.90 3.55
C GLY A 104 8.14 11.30 3.14
N ILE A 105 8.05 9.96 3.08
CA ILE A 105 6.79 9.25 2.80
C ILE A 105 5.74 9.58 3.86
N GLN A 106 6.11 9.54 5.14
CA GLN A 106 5.20 9.91 6.23
C GLN A 106 4.63 11.31 6.01
N SER A 107 5.50 12.30 5.83
CA SER A 107 5.09 13.70 5.66
C SER A 107 4.21 13.90 4.42
N ALA A 108 4.54 13.24 3.31
CA ALA A 108 3.76 13.30 2.08
C ALA A 108 2.35 12.72 2.27
N VAL A 109 2.24 11.55 2.92
CA VAL A 109 0.95 10.90 3.17
C VAL A 109 0.10 11.69 4.17
N GLU A 110 0.68 12.17 5.28
CA GLU A 110 0.00 13.03 6.25
C GLU A 110 -0.56 14.28 5.57
N LYS A 111 0.26 14.96 4.76
CA LYS A 111 -0.15 16.15 4.01
C LYS A 111 -1.31 15.86 3.04
N ALA A 112 -1.23 14.75 2.29
CA ALA A 112 -2.19 14.47 1.24
C ALA A 112 -3.52 13.91 1.75
N THR A 113 -3.53 13.27 2.92
CA THR A 113 -4.70 12.55 3.47
C THR A 113 -5.27 13.16 4.74
N GLY A 114 -4.48 13.93 5.50
CA GLY A 114 -4.82 14.36 6.85
C GLY A 114 -4.86 13.24 7.90
N ALA A 115 -4.48 12.01 7.51
CA ALA A 115 -4.51 10.85 8.39
C ALA A 115 -3.36 10.87 9.40
N GLN A 116 -3.56 10.19 10.53
CA GLN A 116 -2.44 9.83 11.39
C GLN A 116 -1.60 8.75 10.68
N VAL A 117 -0.30 9.02 10.54
CA VAL A 117 0.66 8.06 9.99
C VAL A 117 1.58 7.57 11.10
N THR A 118 1.84 6.27 11.14
CA THR A 118 2.77 5.62 12.07
C THR A 118 3.83 4.87 11.27
N VAL A 119 5.10 5.22 11.47
CA VAL A 119 6.21 4.44 10.92
C VAL A 119 6.49 3.28 11.87
N LEU A 120 6.46 2.05 11.35
CA LEU A 120 6.77 0.83 12.07
C LEU A 120 8.29 0.64 12.16
N GLU A 121 8.74 -0.12 13.15
CA GLU A 121 10.14 -0.54 13.24
C GLU A 121 10.56 -1.30 11.96
N SER A 122 11.77 -1.02 11.47
CA SER A 122 12.27 -1.67 10.25
C SER A 122 12.51 -3.16 10.50
N ALA A 123 11.95 -4.00 9.65
CA ALA A 123 12.26 -5.42 9.62
C ALA A 123 13.62 -5.66 8.95
N ALA A 124 14.26 -6.77 9.30
CA ALA A 124 15.56 -7.10 8.72
C ALA A 124 15.49 -7.29 7.20
N ALA A 125 16.64 -7.07 6.56
CA ALA A 125 16.79 -7.19 5.12
C ALA A 125 16.43 -8.59 4.62
N LEU A 126 15.74 -8.64 3.48
CA LEU A 126 15.55 -9.89 2.75
C LEU A 126 16.89 -10.29 2.13
N THR A 127 17.22 -11.58 2.24
CA THR A 127 18.52 -12.08 1.75
C THR A 127 18.32 -13.07 0.62
N LYS A 128 19.37 -13.35 -0.15
CA LYS A 128 19.35 -14.40 -1.18
C LYS A 128 19.08 -15.81 -0.63
N LYS A 129 19.16 -15.99 0.69
CA LYS A 129 18.83 -17.24 1.38
C LYS A 129 17.34 -17.35 1.72
N THR A 130 16.58 -16.27 1.58
CA THR A 130 15.14 -16.27 1.78
C THR A 130 14.48 -17.08 0.64
N PRO A 131 13.52 -17.97 0.93
CA PRO A 131 12.86 -18.80 -0.08
C PRO A 131 12.05 -18.01 -1.12
N LEU A 132 11.90 -16.70 -0.91
CA LEU A 132 11.23 -15.75 -1.79
C LEU A 132 12.14 -15.22 -2.93
N TYR A 133 13.44 -15.54 -2.89
CA TYR A 133 14.41 -15.09 -3.87
C TYR A 133 14.46 -16.01 -5.08
N ASP A 134 14.18 -15.48 -6.27
CA ASP A 134 14.40 -16.17 -7.53
C ASP A 134 15.87 -15.97 -7.96
N ALA A 135 16.66 -17.03 -7.88
CA ALA A 135 18.08 -17.00 -8.25
C ALA A 135 18.33 -16.77 -9.75
N LYS A 136 17.39 -17.13 -10.63
CA LYS A 136 17.50 -16.91 -12.08
C LYS A 136 17.25 -15.45 -12.42
N ARG A 137 16.23 -14.84 -11.81
CA ARG A 137 15.92 -13.42 -11.99
C ARG A 137 16.81 -12.50 -11.17
N GLN A 138 17.38 -13.03 -10.09
CA GLN A 138 18.04 -12.26 -9.04
C GLN A 138 17.13 -11.23 -8.35
N GLN A 139 15.84 -11.57 -8.24
CA GLN A 139 14.77 -10.69 -7.77
C GLN A 139 13.86 -11.42 -6.78
N PHE A 140 13.03 -10.68 -6.04
CA PHE A 140 12.00 -11.23 -5.16
C PHE A 140 10.62 -11.15 -5.81
N ASP A 141 9.76 -12.12 -5.53
CA ASP A 141 8.38 -12.10 -6.05
C ASP A 141 7.50 -11.12 -5.23
N ALA A 142 7.10 -10.02 -5.85
CA ALA A 142 6.24 -8.99 -5.29
C ALA A 142 4.88 -9.55 -4.84
N ASP A 143 4.33 -10.54 -5.55
CA ASP A 143 3.01 -11.08 -5.25
C ASP A 143 3.05 -11.88 -3.95
N ILE A 144 4.13 -12.63 -3.73
CA ILE A 144 4.37 -13.37 -2.48
C ILE A 144 4.71 -12.41 -1.33
N LEU A 145 5.54 -11.38 -1.59
CA LEU A 145 5.85 -10.36 -0.59
C LEU A 145 4.59 -9.63 -0.11
N LEU A 146 3.76 -9.18 -1.05
CA LEU A 146 2.48 -8.53 -0.76
C LEU A 146 1.60 -9.44 0.10
N LYS A 147 1.49 -10.72 -0.25
CA LYS A 147 0.68 -11.67 0.53
C LYS A 147 1.19 -11.87 1.96
N GLY A 148 2.51 -11.90 2.11
CA GLY A 148 3.17 -12.01 3.42
C GLY A 148 2.81 -10.83 4.32
N VAL A 149 2.98 -9.60 3.82
CA VAL A 149 2.65 -8.40 4.60
C VAL A 149 1.15 -8.20 4.80
N GLU A 150 0.30 -8.55 3.82
CA GLU A 150 -1.15 -8.57 4.00
C GLU A 150 -1.58 -9.42 5.19
N THR A 151 -0.98 -10.61 5.32
CA THR A 151 -1.29 -11.55 6.40
C THR A 151 -0.85 -10.99 7.75
N ALA A 152 0.34 -10.38 7.82
CA ALA A 152 0.84 -9.75 9.03
C ALA A 152 0.01 -8.53 9.45
N SER A 153 -0.55 -7.78 8.50
CA SER A 153 -1.36 -6.59 8.78
C SER A 153 -2.79 -6.88 9.25
N LEU A 154 -3.26 -8.14 9.21
CA LEU A 154 -4.65 -8.49 9.57
C LEU A 154 -5.03 -8.09 11.00
N GLU A 155 -4.06 -8.05 11.92
CA GLU A 155 -4.29 -7.75 13.34
C GLU A 155 -4.66 -6.28 13.62
N TYR A 156 -4.38 -5.36 12.69
CA TYR A 156 -4.61 -3.93 12.88
C TYR A 156 -6.04 -3.47 12.57
N GLY A 157 -6.84 -4.34 11.94
CA GLY A 157 -8.25 -4.11 11.66
C GLY A 157 -8.55 -3.38 10.34
N ALA A 158 -9.84 -3.24 10.04
CA ALA A 158 -10.31 -2.79 8.72
C ALA A 158 -10.04 -1.31 8.40
N LYS A 159 -9.81 -0.48 9.42
CA LYS A 159 -9.56 0.97 9.28
C LYS A 159 -8.07 1.32 9.18
N SER A 160 -7.21 0.32 9.00
CA SER A 160 -5.78 0.50 8.81
C SER A 160 -5.40 0.42 7.34
N ARG A 161 -4.45 1.24 6.92
CA ARG A 161 -3.85 1.20 5.58
C ARG A 161 -2.34 1.06 5.72
N PHE A 162 -1.71 0.31 4.84
CA PHE A 162 -0.31 -0.05 4.93
C PHE A 162 0.41 0.21 3.61
N ILE A 163 1.61 0.75 3.74
CA ILE A 163 2.62 0.79 2.68
C ILE A 163 3.86 0.14 3.25
N TYR A 164 4.37 -0.91 2.60
CA TYR A 164 5.65 -1.51 2.97
C TYR A 164 6.70 -1.18 1.91
N VAL A 165 7.82 -0.60 2.34
CA VAL A 165 8.95 -0.28 1.46
C VAL A 165 9.99 -1.39 1.58
N PHE A 166 10.44 -1.91 0.45
CA PHE A 166 11.46 -2.95 0.37
C PHE A 166 12.71 -2.42 -0.34
N ASP A 167 13.90 -2.73 0.17
CA ASP A 167 15.18 -2.35 -0.46
C ASP A 167 15.66 -3.30 -1.57
N VAL A 168 14.83 -4.25 -1.97
CA VAL A 168 15.16 -5.29 -2.97
C VAL A 168 14.47 -5.07 -4.31
N ASP A 169 15.07 -5.60 -5.38
CA ASP A 169 14.41 -5.65 -6.69
C ASP A 169 13.29 -6.68 -6.69
N MET A 170 12.16 -6.33 -7.30
CA MET A 170 10.97 -7.17 -7.32
C MET A 170 10.54 -7.46 -8.76
N TYR A 171 9.97 -8.65 -8.96
CA TYR A 171 9.20 -8.99 -10.15
C TYR A 171 7.79 -9.43 -9.73
N SER A 172 6.84 -9.53 -10.66
CA SER A 172 5.51 -10.11 -10.37
C SER A 172 5.38 -11.41 -11.15
N SER A 173 5.06 -12.51 -10.47
CA SER A 173 4.77 -13.79 -11.12
C SER A 173 3.43 -13.74 -11.88
N SER A 174 2.51 -12.89 -11.45
CA SER A 174 1.24 -12.60 -12.14
C SER A 174 1.44 -11.84 -13.45
N ASN A 175 2.55 -11.09 -13.59
CA ASN A 175 2.91 -10.35 -14.80
C ASN A 175 4.34 -10.69 -15.26
N PRO A 176 4.57 -11.92 -15.76
CA PRO A 176 5.93 -12.46 -15.95
C PRO A 176 6.75 -11.73 -17.03
N ASN A 177 6.09 -10.96 -17.89
CA ASN A 177 6.71 -10.18 -18.96
C ASN A 177 7.37 -8.88 -18.47
N LEU A 178 7.08 -8.44 -17.24
CA LEU A 178 7.72 -7.27 -16.65
C LEU A 178 9.12 -7.63 -16.16
N LYS A 179 10.08 -6.76 -16.49
CA LYS A 179 11.49 -6.94 -16.06
C LYS A 179 11.67 -6.68 -14.57
N SER A 180 10.92 -5.74 -14.01
CA SER A 180 10.94 -5.34 -12.60
C SER A 180 9.64 -4.59 -12.31
N VAL A 181 9.20 -4.59 -11.04
CA VAL A 181 8.03 -3.85 -10.56
C VAL A 181 8.43 -2.94 -9.40
N TRP A 182 7.99 -1.68 -9.45
CA TRP A 182 8.29 -0.70 -8.39
C TRP A 182 7.29 -0.73 -7.26
N TYR A 183 6.11 -1.30 -7.48
CA TYR A 183 5.06 -1.39 -6.49
C TYR A 183 4.10 -2.53 -6.84
N ALA A 184 3.37 -3.00 -5.83
CA ALA A 184 2.26 -3.92 -6.00
C ALA A 184 1.22 -3.67 -4.92
N GLY A 185 -0.05 -3.88 -5.27
CA GLY A 185 -1.17 -3.69 -4.37
C GLY A 185 -2.45 -4.10 -5.05
N THR A 186 -3.46 -4.46 -4.25
CA THR A 186 -4.78 -4.78 -4.78
C THR A 186 -5.72 -3.62 -4.50
N LYS A 187 -6.42 -3.14 -5.53
CA LYS A 187 -7.37 -2.03 -5.41
C LYS A 187 -8.39 -2.28 -4.29
N GLY A 188 -8.53 -1.32 -3.38
CA GLY A 188 -9.45 -1.40 -2.25
C GLY A 188 -9.03 -2.37 -1.13
N LYS A 189 -7.83 -2.95 -1.20
CA LYS A 189 -7.23 -3.70 -0.08
C LYS A 189 -6.37 -2.80 0.78
N ASN A 190 -6.17 -3.19 2.03
CA ASN A 190 -5.53 -2.33 3.01
C ASN A 190 -4.01 -2.21 2.85
N VAL A 191 -3.38 -3.03 2.00
CA VAL A 191 -1.92 -3.19 1.99
C VAL A 191 -1.39 -3.09 0.56
N SER A 192 -0.27 -2.39 0.45
CA SER A 192 0.53 -2.29 -0.76
C SER A 192 2.02 -2.26 -0.41
N ILE A 193 2.84 -2.51 -1.42
CA ILE A 193 4.29 -2.55 -1.30
C ILE A 193 4.94 -1.66 -2.37
N VAL A 194 6.13 -1.13 -2.05
CA VAL A 194 6.96 -0.33 -2.94
C VAL A 194 8.40 -0.84 -2.86
N SER A 195 9.07 -1.00 -3.99
CA SER A 195 10.51 -1.30 -4.07
C SER A 195 11.30 -0.01 -4.24
N LEU A 196 12.26 0.21 -3.33
CA LEU A 196 13.27 1.25 -3.45
C LEU A 196 14.28 0.94 -4.56
N TYR A 197 14.59 -0.34 -4.81
CA TYR A 197 15.70 -0.75 -5.67
C TYR A 197 15.67 -0.11 -7.07
N GLY A 198 14.53 -0.19 -7.76
CA GLY A 198 14.37 0.38 -9.09
C GLY A 198 14.40 1.91 -9.10
N LEU A 199 13.87 2.53 -8.04
CA LEU A 199 13.71 3.99 -7.92
C LEU A 199 15.04 4.72 -7.69
N GLN A 200 16.07 3.99 -7.25
CA GLN A 200 17.42 4.52 -7.05
C GLN A 200 18.20 4.76 -8.35
N LYS A 201 17.76 4.19 -9.48
CA LYS A 201 18.47 4.29 -10.77
C LYS A 201 18.31 5.68 -11.38
N LYS A 202 19.31 6.20 -12.07
CA LYS A 202 19.23 7.52 -12.71
C LYS A 202 18.18 7.56 -13.82
N SER A 203 18.06 6.50 -14.62
CA SER A 203 16.98 6.28 -15.59
C SER A 203 16.76 4.79 -15.83
N ASP A 204 15.78 4.43 -16.68
CA ASP A 204 15.54 3.04 -17.06
C ASP A 204 16.73 2.38 -17.80
N THR A 205 17.61 3.20 -18.38
CA THR A 205 18.80 2.75 -19.13
C THR A 205 20.12 3.05 -18.41
N ASP A 206 20.12 3.95 -17.43
CA ASP A 206 21.29 4.33 -16.63
C ASP A 206 21.10 3.82 -15.19
N THR A 207 21.80 2.73 -14.86
CA THR A 207 21.74 2.08 -13.55
C THR A 207 22.59 2.77 -12.48
N THR A 208 23.26 3.88 -12.79
CA THR A 208 23.96 4.67 -11.76
C THR A 208 22.95 5.30 -10.80
N GLN A 209 23.40 5.69 -9.61
CA GLN A 209 22.51 6.20 -8.58
C GLN A 209 21.99 7.60 -8.92
N ALA A 210 20.67 7.79 -8.80
CA ALA A 210 20.02 9.09 -8.90
C ALA A 210 20.39 9.99 -7.70
N PRO A 211 20.26 11.32 -7.83
CA PRO A 211 20.36 12.22 -6.69
C PRO A 211 19.34 11.86 -5.60
N SER A 212 19.72 11.94 -4.31
CA SER A 212 18.85 11.55 -3.19
C SER A 212 17.48 12.22 -3.20
N SER A 213 17.38 13.48 -3.64
CA SER A 213 16.12 14.20 -3.77
C SER A 213 15.18 13.60 -4.81
N LEU A 214 15.72 13.07 -5.91
CA LEU A 214 14.95 12.39 -6.94
C LEU A 214 14.46 11.03 -6.44
N ILE A 215 15.30 10.29 -5.71
CA ILE A 215 14.93 9.02 -5.08
C ILE A 215 13.78 9.23 -4.08
N ALA A 216 13.90 10.26 -3.22
CA ALA A 216 12.86 10.63 -2.25
C ALA A 216 11.54 10.97 -2.96
N SER A 217 11.58 11.84 -3.97
CA SER A 217 10.39 12.23 -4.74
C SER A 217 9.70 11.02 -5.39
N ARG A 218 10.48 10.08 -5.94
CA ARG A 218 9.94 8.85 -6.54
C ARG A 218 9.26 7.95 -5.51
N LEU A 219 9.89 7.75 -4.35
CA LEU A 219 9.30 6.97 -3.26
C LEU A 219 7.99 7.58 -2.77
N GLU A 220 7.97 8.88 -2.53
CA GLU A 220 6.78 9.62 -2.09
C GLU A 220 5.64 9.46 -3.10
N LYS A 221 5.91 9.65 -4.39
CA LYS A 221 4.91 9.49 -5.47
C LYS A 221 4.33 8.07 -5.51
N ASN A 222 5.19 7.05 -5.46
CA ASN A 222 4.74 5.65 -5.48
C ASN A 222 3.95 5.30 -4.22
N ALA A 223 4.38 5.78 -3.05
CA ALA A 223 3.66 5.59 -1.80
C ALA A 223 2.28 6.25 -1.83
N LEU A 224 2.16 7.48 -2.33
CA LEU A 224 0.86 8.14 -2.50
C LEU A 224 -0.01 7.38 -3.51
N HIS A 225 0.52 6.99 -4.66
CA HIS A 225 -0.21 6.18 -5.66
C HIS A 225 -0.77 4.88 -5.05
N MET A 226 0.03 4.25 -4.19
CA MET A 226 -0.35 3.04 -3.46
C MET A 226 -1.37 3.28 -2.34
N ILE A 227 -1.34 4.42 -1.65
CA ILE A 227 -2.42 4.81 -0.74
C ILE A 227 -3.74 4.99 -1.47
N GLY A 228 -3.74 5.69 -2.61
CA GLY A 228 -4.94 5.82 -3.45
C GLY A 228 -5.47 4.47 -3.90
N THR A 229 -4.57 3.57 -4.32
CA THR A 229 -4.94 2.18 -4.68
C THR A 229 -5.58 1.44 -3.51
N ASN A 230 -5.03 1.56 -2.30
CA ASN A 230 -5.53 0.85 -1.12
C ASN A 230 -6.96 1.26 -0.73
N ILE A 231 -7.37 2.50 -1.03
CA ILE A 231 -8.74 2.98 -0.78
C ILE A 231 -9.65 2.89 -2.02
N GLY A 232 -9.14 2.36 -3.14
CA GLY A 232 -9.94 2.09 -4.33
C GLY A 232 -10.04 3.24 -5.33
N VAL A 233 -9.17 4.25 -5.25
CA VAL A 233 -9.10 5.31 -6.27
C VAL A 233 -8.71 4.68 -7.62
N PRO A 234 -9.42 4.96 -8.73
CA PRO A 234 -9.04 4.48 -10.06
C PRO A 234 -7.77 5.16 -10.56
N PHE A 235 -7.14 4.59 -11.58
CA PHE A 235 -6.05 5.25 -12.28
C PHE A 235 -6.54 6.49 -13.04
N SER A 236 -5.67 7.49 -13.10
CA SER A 236 -5.91 8.72 -13.83
C SER A 236 -5.21 8.69 -15.20
N SER A 237 -5.83 9.25 -16.22
CA SER A 237 -5.18 9.48 -17.52
C SER A 237 -4.31 10.74 -17.52
N ASP A 238 -4.45 11.62 -16.53
CA ASP A 238 -3.66 12.84 -16.41
C ASP A 238 -2.28 12.51 -15.84
N ALA A 239 -1.24 12.68 -16.66
CA ALA A 239 0.15 12.46 -16.28
C ALA A 239 0.64 13.34 -15.12
N LYS A 240 -0.09 14.38 -14.73
CA LYS A 240 0.21 15.19 -13.53
C LYS A 240 -0.42 14.66 -12.25
N CYS A 241 -1.37 13.74 -12.34
CA CYS A 241 -2.00 13.12 -11.18
C CYS A 241 -1.09 12.07 -10.52
N ILE A 242 -1.11 11.99 -9.19
CA ILE A 242 -0.52 10.86 -8.44
C ILE A 242 -1.11 9.49 -8.87
N MET A 243 -2.36 9.44 -9.32
CA MET A 243 -2.99 8.19 -9.77
C MET A 243 -2.69 7.82 -11.22
N PHE A 244 -1.87 8.61 -11.93
CA PHE A 244 -1.28 8.17 -13.18
C PHE A 244 -0.36 6.96 -12.95
N SER A 245 -0.39 5.97 -13.84
CA SER A 245 0.49 4.80 -13.79
C SER A 245 1.71 5.03 -14.70
N PRO A 246 2.88 5.43 -14.16
CA PRO A 246 4.08 5.63 -14.96
C PRO A 246 4.59 4.31 -15.54
N LYS A 247 5.11 4.35 -16.77
CA LYS A 247 5.70 3.18 -17.44
C LYS A 247 7.23 3.20 -17.42
N THR A 248 7.81 4.37 -17.18
CA THR A 248 9.25 4.63 -17.14
C THR A 248 9.59 5.55 -15.98
N LEU A 249 10.85 5.56 -15.54
CA LEU A 249 11.32 6.50 -14.52
C LEU A 249 11.17 7.94 -15.01
N ALA A 250 11.32 8.17 -16.32
CA ALA A 250 11.09 9.48 -16.91
C ALA A 250 9.62 9.95 -16.80
N ASP A 251 8.66 9.02 -16.89
CA ASP A 251 7.24 9.32 -16.67
C ASP A 251 6.98 9.65 -15.19
N LEU A 252 7.50 8.82 -14.28
CA LEU A 252 7.39 9.03 -12.83
C LEU A 252 8.02 10.37 -12.41
N ASP A 253 9.14 10.76 -13.02
CA ASP A 253 9.80 12.04 -12.72
C ASP A 253 8.96 13.24 -13.16
N LYS A 254 8.25 13.12 -14.30
CA LYS A 254 7.34 14.16 -14.82
C LYS A 254 5.98 14.21 -14.11
N GLN A 255 5.62 13.13 -13.42
CA GLN A 255 4.41 13.04 -12.63
C GLN A 255 4.35 14.16 -11.61
N GLY A 256 3.16 14.70 -11.36
CA GLY A 256 2.96 15.68 -10.29
C GLY A 256 3.08 15.04 -8.91
N THR A 257 2.91 15.86 -7.88
CA THR A 257 2.99 15.45 -6.47
C THR A 257 1.63 15.48 -5.78
N GLU A 258 0.55 15.70 -6.53
CA GLU A 258 -0.80 15.88 -6.00
C GLU A 258 -1.79 14.98 -6.73
N TYR A 259 -2.88 14.63 -6.03
CA TYR A 259 -4.03 14.01 -6.67
C TYR A 259 -4.79 15.05 -7.50
N CYS A 260 -5.37 14.65 -8.63
CA CYS A 260 -6.31 15.50 -9.34
C CYS A 260 -7.61 15.67 -8.53
N SER A 261 -8.41 16.68 -8.86
CA SER A 261 -9.52 17.12 -8.00
C SER A 261 -10.53 15.99 -7.70
N ALA A 262 -10.80 15.10 -8.64
CA ALA A 262 -11.72 13.98 -8.45
C ALA A 262 -11.14 12.91 -7.50
N GLU A 263 -9.87 12.57 -7.69
CA GLU A 263 -9.13 11.61 -6.86
C GLU A 263 -8.92 12.18 -5.44
N GLN A 264 -8.61 13.47 -5.31
CA GLN A 264 -8.49 14.15 -4.01
C GLN A 264 -9.82 14.15 -3.25
N ALA A 265 -10.96 14.32 -3.93
CA ALA A 265 -12.27 14.21 -3.29
C ALA A 265 -12.52 12.79 -2.72
N THR A 266 -12.05 11.76 -3.43
CA THR A 266 -12.11 10.37 -2.97
C THR A 266 -11.19 10.13 -1.77
N ILE A 267 -9.96 10.65 -1.82
CA ILE A 267 -9.00 10.63 -0.70
C ILE A 267 -9.61 11.29 0.54
N ASN A 268 -10.16 12.49 0.39
CA ASN A 268 -10.80 13.21 1.49
C ASN A 268 -11.96 12.41 2.08
N THR A 269 -12.81 11.81 1.25
CA THR A 269 -13.93 10.99 1.73
C THR A 269 -13.45 9.75 2.50
N ALA A 270 -12.32 9.16 2.11
CA ALA A 270 -11.81 7.95 2.73
C ALA A 270 -11.05 8.21 4.06
N PHE A 271 -10.38 9.36 4.19
CA PHE A 271 -9.52 9.66 5.34
C PHE A 271 -10.06 10.75 6.27
N VAL A 272 -10.86 11.67 5.74
CA VAL A 272 -11.52 12.75 6.50
C VAL A 272 -12.95 12.30 6.80
N ASN A 273 -13.15 11.68 7.97
CA ASN A 273 -14.49 11.46 8.48
C ASN A 273 -15.10 12.80 8.91
N LYS A 274 -16.37 13.01 8.51
CA LYS A 274 -17.32 13.82 9.28
C LYS A 274 -17.51 13.21 10.68
#